data_AF-A0A2J6PVP7-F1
#
_entry.id   AF-A0A2J6PVP7-F1
#
_cell.length_a   1.000
_cell.length_b   1.000
_cell.length_c   1.000
_cell.angle_alpha   90.00
_cell.angle_beta   90.00
_cell.angle_gamma   90.00
#
_symmetry.space_group_name_H-M   'P 1'
#
loop_
_entity.id
_entity.type
_entity.pdbx_description
1 polymer ?
#
loop_
_entity_poly.entity_id
_entity_poly.type
_entity_poly.pdbx_seq_one_letter_code
_entity_poly.pdbx_strand_id
1 'polypeptide(L)'
;MSAGIRSKRKFAFGQAPPTELLQQIANDLPVTSAALFSLSCRHIYLLIGTRYLEKLTTSSRRALAFLKLLEHDLPKHIVCNSCRKLHRIEDVKKYTEIGLQVPRAVPHCLSDDEEAEVTSYMYESFSTTVCKMALKHYHLFGHDLRSRQLLNHLSQKSRTTSWGTYVQEQEEADCQIRNGSLFTCKRVAFHGTCRGIERDSPFLEICPHLELESSLRSARLRLKTTYRSRKKWSVSLHSKNSTGIKKTPWDLCPELQQCQYCRTEYRFSFEHGDGCAAHFPIDDSLPNLQPIQFPRGAIASVFESGEPNWAGDEVSYFS
;
A
#
# COMPACT_ATOMS: atom_id res chain seq x y z
N MET A 1 22.08 21.35 -1.77
CA MET A 1 22.83 21.95 -0.65
C MET A 1 21.95 23.02 -0.01
N SER A 2 21.19 22.68 1.03
CA SER A 2 20.42 23.67 1.80
C SER A 2 20.92 23.60 3.22
N ALA A 3 21.72 24.61 3.60
CA ALA A 3 22.19 24.81 4.95
C ALA A 3 20.99 25.10 5.84
N GLY A 4 20.56 24.11 6.63
CA GLY A 4 19.55 24.29 7.65
C GLY A 4 20.07 25.24 8.72
N ILE A 5 19.54 26.48 8.71
CA ILE A 5 19.73 27.47 9.75
C ILE A 5 19.13 26.92 11.04
N ARG A 6 19.92 26.21 11.86
CA ARG A 6 19.59 25.94 13.25
C ARG A 6 19.64 27.27 13.99
N SER A 7 18.52 27.99 14.00
CA SER A 7 18.31 29.12 14.88
C SER A 7 18.41 28.62 16.32
N LYS A 8 19.58 28.80 16.93
CA LYS A 8 19.79 28.63 18.36
C LYS A 8 19.09 29.78 19.07
N ARG A 9 17.75 29.73 19.17
CA ARG A 9 17.04 30.53 20.17
C ARG A 9 17.47 29.98 21.53
N LYS A 10 18.52 30.58 22.10
CA LYS A 10 18.80 30.47 23.53
C LYS A 10 17.62 31.11 24.23
N PHE A 11 16.62 30.31 24.57
CA PHE A 11 15.65 30.74 25.55
C PHE A 11 16.43 30.98 26.84
N ALA A 12 16.55 32.24 27.24
CA ALA A 12 17.06 32.63 28.54
C ALA A 12 16.00 32.26 29.59
N PHE A 13 15.81 30.96 29.85
CA PHE A 13 15.08 30.50 31.03
C PHE A 13 16.04 30.56 32.21
N GLY A 14 15.94 31.63 32.99
CA GLY A 14 16.81 31.88 34.14
C GLY A 14 16.65 30.88 35.29
N GLN A 15 15.65 29.99 35.28
CA GLN A 15 15.49 28.94 36.28
C GLN A 15 14.88 27.69 35.64
N ALA A 16 15.47 26.52 35.91
CA ALA A 16 14.85 25.24 35.59
C ALA A 16 13.57 25.09 36.43
N PRO A 17 12.48 24.53 35.87
CA PRO A 17 11.28 24.28 36.65
C PRO A 17 11.58 23.31 37.81
N PRO A 18 10.94 23.49 38.98
CA PRO A 18 11.04 22.55 40.09
C PRO A 18 10.81 21.11 39.68
N THR A 19 11.61 20.19 40.23
CA THR A 19 11.57 18.75 39.96
C THR A 19 10.18 18.17 40.18
N GLU A 20 9.52 18.62 41.24
CA GLU A 20 8.18 18.18 41.67
C GLU A 20 7.15 18.47 40.59
N LEU A 21 7.25 19.64 39.94
CA LEU A 21 6.34 20.02 38.85
C LEU A 21 6.55 19.13 37.62
N LEU A 22 7.81 18.81 37.27
CA LEU A 22 8.09 17.91 36.14
C LEU A 22 7.54 16.50 36.41
N GLN A 23 7.64 16.02 37.64
CA GLN A 23 7.13 14.70 38.02
C GLN A 23 5.59 14.68 38.04
N GLN A 24 4.95 15.75 38.53
CA GLN A 24 3.50 15.91 38.49
C GLN A 24 2.98 15.91 37.06
N ILE A 25 3.57 16.74 36.17
CA ILE A 25 3.22 16.76 34.74
C ILE A 25 3.30 15.35 34.15
N ALA A 26 4.38 14.61 34.42
CA ALA A 26 4.55 13.27 33.90
C ALA A 26 3.50 12.26 34.43
N ASN A 27 3.07 12.40 35.68
CA ASN A 27 2.04 11.55 36.28
C ASN A 27 0.65 11.81 35.71
N ASP A 28 0.37 13.06 35.31
CA ASP A 28 -0.92 13.47 34.75
C ASP A 28 -1.05 13.17 33.24
N LEU A 29 0.05 12.85 32.57
CA LEU A 29 0.07 12.49 31.15
C LEU A 29 -0.32 11.01 30.92
N PRO A 30 -1.01 10.69 29.81
CA PRO A 30 -1.13 9.32 29.34
C PRO A 30 0.24 8.66 29.21
N VAL A 31 0.36 7.36 29.50
CA VAL A 31 1.64 6.62 29.54
C VAL A 31 2.51 6.85 28.29
N THR A 32 1.91 6.89 27.10
CA THR A 32 2.63 7.14 25.84
C THR A 32 3.19 8.57 25.75
N SER A 33 2.44 9.56 26.23
CA SER A 33 2.85 10.96 26.26
C SER A 33 3.88 11.21 27.37
N ALA A 34 3.70 10.59 28.54
CA ALA A 34 4.67 10.64 29.64
C ALA A 34 6.03 10.05 29.24
N ALA A 35 6.03 8.96 28.44
CA ALA A 35 7.25 8.38 27.89
C ALA A 35 7.94 9.32 26.87
N LEU A 36 7.19 10.01 26.01
CA LEU A 36 7.79 11.01 25.11
C LEU A 36 8.32 12.22 25.87
N PHE A 37 7.57 12.66 26.88
CA PHE A 37 7.99 13.73 27.76
C PHE A 37 9.33 13.38 28.43
N SER A 38 9.49 12.14 28.93
CA SER A 38 10.75 11.71 29.52
C SER A 38 11.91 11.70 28.52
N LEU A 39 11.66 11.46 27.23
CA LEU A 39 12.68 11.47 26.18
C LEU A 39 12.98 12.86 25.60
N SER A 40 12.18 13.88 25.92
CA SER A 40 12.32 15.22 25.36
C SER A 40 13.64 15.91 25.72
N CYS A 41 14.19 15.64 26.92
CA CYS A 41 15.52 16.10 27.30
C CYS A 41 16.20 15.20 28.33
N ARG A 42 17.54 15.26 28.39
CA ARG A 42 18.34 14.46 29.31
C ARG A 42 17.99 14.69 30.79
N HIS A 43 17.68 15.92 31.17
CA HIS A 43 17.36 16.25 32.57
C HIS A 43 16.05 15.58 33.01
N ILE A 44 14.99 15.70 32.20
CA ILE A 44 13.70 15.06 32.45
C ILE A 44 13.87 13.53 32.45
N TYR A 45 14.64 12.98 31.51
CA TYR A 45 14.92 11.54 31.47
C TYR A 45 15.56 11.03 32.76
N LEU A 46 16.57 11.73 33.29
CA LEU A 46 17.26 11.35 34.53
C LEU A 46 16.34 11.46 35.76
N LEU A 47 15.44 12.44 35.76
CA LEU A 47 14.51 12.70 36.87
C LEU A 47 13.35 11.71 36.91
N ILE A 48 12.76 11.43 35.75
CA ILE A 48 11.59 10.55 35.63
C ILE A 48 11.99 9.08 35.55
N GLY A 49 13.15 8.79 34.94
CA GLY A 49 13.64 7.45 34.66
C GLY A 49 12.88 6.72 33.56
N THR A 50 13.01 5.39 33.56
CA THR A 50 12.49 4.46 32.55
C THR A 50 11.10 3.91 32.85
N ARG A 51 10.50 4.27 33.99
CA ARG A 51 9.22 3.71 34.47
C ARG A 51 8.08 3.73 33.45
N TYR A 52 7.98 4.80 32.64
CA TYR A 52 6.95 4.88 31.60
C TYR A 52 7.29 4.04 30.38
N LEU A 53 8.58 3.92 30.03
CA LEU A 53 9.05 3.04 28.96
C LEU A 53 8.80 1.57 29.31
N GLU A 54 9.06 1.17 30.56
CA GLU A 54 8.74 -0.16 31.09
C GLU A 54 7.24 -0.45 31.04
N LYS A 55 6.37 0.53 31.33
CA LYS A 55 4.92 0.39 31.17
C LYS A 55 4.47 0.25 29.70
N LEU A 56 5.31 0.63 28.72
CA LEU A 56 5.02 0.42 27.31
C LEU A 56 5.35 -1.01 26.87
N THR A 57 6.38 -1.65 27.44
CA THR A 57 6.78 -3.01 27.04
C THR A 57 5.72 -4.06 27.42
N THR A 58 4.89 -3.77 28.41
CA THR A 58 3.79 -4.66 28.85
C THR A 58 2.56 -4.63 27.93
N SER A 59 2.46 -3.69 26.99
CA SER A 59 1.30 -3.57 26.11
C SER A 59 1.71 -3.19 24.69
N SER A 60 1.59 -4.14 23.77
CA SER A 60 1.88 -3.94 22.35
C SER A 60 1.11 -2.79 21.72
N ARG A 61 -0.17 -2.61 22.09
CA ARG A 61 -1.00 -1.49 21.63
C ARG A 61 -0.45 -0.14 22.08
N ARG A 62 -0.03 -0.04 23.35
CA ARG A 62 0.56 1.20 23.88
C ARG A 62 1.92 1.47 23.24
N ALA A 63 2.75 0.45 23.06
CA ALA A 63 4.02 0.57 22.34
C ALA A 63 3.81 1.10 20.92
N LEU A 64 2.85 0.56 20.17
CA LEU A 64 2.53 1.04 18.83
C LEU A 64 2.03 2.49 18.83
N ALA A 65 1.17 2.86 19.77
CA ALA A 65 0.70 4.24 19.92
C ALA A 65 1.84 5.22 20.24
N PHE A 66 2.77 4.81 21.12
CA PHE A 66 3.99 5.57 21.40
C PHE A 66 4.86 5.75 20.15
N LEU A 67 5.08 4.69 19.37
CA LEU A 67 5.86 4.77 18.13
C LEU A 67 5.22 5.72 17.11
N LYS A 68 3.88 5.71 16.97
CA LYS A 68 3.15 6.62 16.08
C LYS A 68 3.32 8.09 16.45
N LEU A 69 3.36 8.40 17.75
CA LEU A 69 3.67 9.75 18.21
C LEU A 69 5.13 10.11 17.92
N LEU A 70 6.07 9.20 18.19
CA LEU A 70 7.50 9.42 17.91
C LEU A 70 7.78 9.59 16.41
N GLU A 71 7.01 8.93 15.55
CA GLU A 71 7.10 9.05 14.10
C GLU A 71 6.95 10.49 13.59
N HIS A 72 6.09 11.29 14.23
CA HIS A 72 5.83 12.67 13.86
C HIS A 72 7.12 13.50 13.88
N ASP A 73 7.95 13.30 14.91
CA ASP A 73 9.20 14.03 15.11
C ASP A 73 10.39 13.41 14.37
N LEU A 74 10.19 12.26 13.73
CA LEU A 74 11.20 11.52 12.99
C LEU A 74 10.87 11.51 11.48
N PRO A 75 11.21 12.57 10.73
CA PRO A 75 10.83 12.71 9.31
C PRO A 75 11.40 11.61 8.40
N LYS A 76 12.46 10.93 8.85
CA LYS A 76 13.16 9.87 8.12
C LYS A 76 12.71 8.45 8.50
N HIS A 77 11.69 8.32 9.33
CA HIS A 77 11.18 7.02 9.79
C HIS A 77 9.69 6.89 9.50
N ILE A 78 9.19 5.67 9.38
CA ILE A 78 7.77 5.35 9.41
C ILE A 78 7.49 4.27 10.43
N VAL A 79 6.31 4.28 11.05
CA VAL A 79 5.86 3.15 11.87
C VAL A 79 5.24 2.11 10.98
N CYS A 80 5.69 0.87 11.16
CA CYS A 80 5.02 -0.28 10.59
C CYS A 80 4.16 -0.95 11.66
N ASN A 81 2.86 -1.08 11.38
CA ASN A 81 1.92 -1.74 12.28
C ASN A 81 2.27 -3.23 12.44
N SER A 82 2.62 -3.91 11.35
CA SER A 82 3.00 -5.32 11.29
C SER A 82 4.26 -5.61 12.11
N CYS A 83 5.35 -4.88 11.83
CA CYS A 83 6.61 -5.09 12.52
C CYS A 83 6.67 -4.45 13.93
N ARG A 84 5.70 -3.60 14.29
CA ARG A 84 5.65 -2.80 15.53
C ARG A 84 6.96 -2.06 15.82
N LYS A 85 7.57 -1.46 14.79
CA LYS A 85 8.84 -0.72 14.90
C LYS A 85 8.90 0.46 13.94
N LEU A 86 9.90 1.31 14.13
CA LEU A 86 10.25 2.39 13.21
C LEU A 86 11.19 1.88 12.11
N HIS A 87 10.77 1.99 10.86
CA HIS A 87 11.59 1.70 9.70
C HIS A 87 12.19 2.99 9.15
N ARG A 88 13.49 2.98 8.85
CA ARG A 88 14.15 4.09 8.17
C ARG A 88 13.73 4.12 6.71
N ILE A 89 13.35 5.30 6.21
CA ILE A 89 13.07 5.53 4.78
C ILE A 89 14.33 5.28 3.93
N GLU A 90 15.51 5.47 4.52
CA GLU A 90 16.81 5.20 3.89
C GLU A 90 17.02 3.71 3.59
N ASP A 91 16.37 2.82 4.35
CA ASP A 91 16.48 1.37 4.24
C ASP A 91 15.49 0.75 3.25
N VAL A 92 14.90 1.55 2.34
CA VAL A 92 13.84 1.14 1.39
C VAL A 92 14.13 -0.19 0.69
N LYS A 93 15.38 -0.44 0.30
CA LYS A 93 15.80 -1.65 -0.42
C LYS A 93 15.51 -2.95 0.36
N LYS A 94 15.44 -2.90 1.69
CA LYS A 94 15.13 -4.06 2.54
C LYS A 94 13.68 -4.54 2.41
N TYR A 95 12.80 -3.72 1.82
CA TYR A 95 11.37 -3.97 1.66
C TYR A 95 10.97 -4.15 0.19
N THR A 96 11.95 -4.36 -0.68
CA THR A 96 11.74 -4.65 -2.10
C THR A 96 12.37 -6.00 -2.41
N GLU A 97 11.85 -6.74 -3.38
CA GLU A 97 12.36 -8.07 -3.76
C GLU A 97 13.85 -8.10 -4.07
N ILE A 98 14.39 -7.01 -4.65
CA ILE A 98 15.82 -6.85 -4.94
C ILE A 98 16.68 -6.99 -3.66
N GLY A 99 16.14 -6.65 -2.49
CA GLY A 99 16.81 -6.78 -1.21
C GLY A 99 16.79 -8.19 -0.60
N LEU A 100 15.95 -9.10 -1.11
CA LEU A 100 15.80 -10.48 -0.62
C LEU A 100 16.88 -11.43 -1.15
N GLN A 101 17.76 -10.98 -2.05
CA GLN A 101 18.87 -11.78 -2.57
C GLN A 101 19.92 -12.18 -1.50
N VAL A 102 19.79 -11.69 -0.25
CA VAL A 102 20.66 -12.06 0.87
C VAL A 102 19.81 -12.80 1.91
N PRO A 103 20.27 -13.96 2.44
CA PRO A 103 19.52 -14.81 3.38
C PRO A 103 19.40 -14.19 4.78
N ARG A 104 18.74 -13.03 4.88
CA ARG A 104 18.31 -12.43 6.14
C ARG A 104 16.84 -12.75 6.37
N ALA A 105 16.45 -12.82 7.64
CA ALA A 105 15.06 -12.98 8.04
C ALA A 105 14.18 -11.94 7.33
N VAL A 106 13.16 -12.42 6.61
CA VAL A 106 12.18 -11.59 5.90
C VAL A 106 11.47 -10.70 6.93
N PRO A 107 11.39 -9.37 6.72
CA PRO A 107 10.63 -8.50 7.61
C PRO A 107 9.16 -8.94 7.67
N HIS A 108 8.58 -9.01 8.88
CA HIS A 108 7.18 -9.40 9.09
C HIS A 108 6.18 -8.62 8.22
N CYS A 109 6.47 -7.35 7.92
CA CYS A 109 5.59 -6.54 7.07
C CYS A 109 5.55 -6.98 5.60
N LEU A 110 6.54 -7.71 5.12
CA LEU A 110 6.47 -8.34 3.79
C LEU A 110 5.67 -9.63 3.85
N SER A 111 5.78 -10.40 4.94
CA SER A 111 4.94 -11.57 5.16
C SER A 111 3.46 -11.18 5.28
N ASP A 112 3.14 -10.06 5.91
CA ASP A 112 1.77 -9.53 5.94
C ASP A 112 1.28 -9.10 4.54
N ASP A 113 2.17 -8.50 3.73
CA ASP A 113 1.84 -8.15 2.34
C ASP A 113 1.55 -9.41 1.50
N GLU A 114 2.32 -10.49 1.73
CA GLU A 114 2.13 -11.80 1.09
C GLU A 114 0.83 -12.48 1.55
N GLU A 115 0.56 -12.52 2.86
CA GLU A 115 -0.68 -13.09 3.42
C GLU A 115 -1.92 -12.33 2.95
N ALA A 116 -1.81 -11.01 2.78
CA ALA A 116 -2.87 -10.16 2.23
C ALA A 116 -2.94 -10.19 0.68
N GLU A 117 -2.13 -11.03 0.03
CA GLU A 117 -2.06 -11.19 -1.44
C GLU A 117 -1.83 -9.86 -2.18
N VAL A 118 -1.09 -8.94 -1.57
CA VAL A 118 -0.87 -7.59 -2.13
C VAL A 118 -0.21 -7.67 -3.50
N THR A 119 0.74 -8.58 -3.68
CA THR A 119 1.47 -8.78 -4.94
C THR A 119 0.59 -9.35 -6.05
N SER A 120 -0.42 -10.17 -5.71
CA SER A 120 -1.39 -10.70 -6.67
C SER A 120 -2.27 -9.61 -7.27
N TYR A 121 -2.70 -8.64 -6.45
CA TYR A 121 -3.60 -7.57 -6.87
C TYR A 121 -2.91 -6.31 -7.37
N MET A 122 -1.66 -6.11 -6.98
CA MET A 122 -0.79 -5.06 -7.49
C MET A 122 0.18 -5.69 -8.49
N TYR A 123 1.42 -5.94 -8.08
CA TYR A 123 2.47 -6.59 -8.86
C TYR A 123 3.59 -6.98 -7.89
N GLU A 124 4.47 -7.90 -8.29
CA GLU A 124 5.47 -8.54 -7.40
C GLU A 124 6.31 -7.53 -6.61
N SER A 125 6.76 -6.47 -7.28
CA SER A 125 7.63 -5.46 -6.66
C SER A 125 6.93 -4.46 -5.75
N PHE A 126 5.60 -4.50 -5.61
CA PHE A 126 4.86 -3.58 -4.75
C PHE A 126 5.03 -3.92 -3.27
N SER A 127 5.27 -2.90 -2.43
CA SER A 127 5.33 -3.05 -0.98
C SER A 127 4.51 -1.97 -0.28
N THR A 128 3.62 -2.36 0.63
CA THR A 128 2.81 -1.41 1.39
C THR A 128 3.68 -0.54 2.31
N THR A 129 4.78 -1.09 2.80
CA THR A 129 5.75 -0.37 3.64
C THR A 129 6.46 0.71 2.84
N VAL A 130 6.93 0.41 1.61
CA VAL A 130 7.55 1.40 0.74
C VAL A 130 6.54 2.46 0.29
N CYS A 131 5.28 2.08 0.04
CA CYS A 131 4.18 3.00 -0.23
C CYS A 131 4.01 4.04 0.89
N LYS A 132 3.97 3.59 2.16
CA LYS A 132 3.91 4.49 3.33
C LYS A 132 5.13 5.42 3.41
N MET A 133 6.33 4.91 3.11
CA MET A 133 7.55 5.73 3.05
C MET A 133 7.43 6.83 1.98
N ALA A 134 6.97 6.47 0.78
CA ALA A 134 6.80 7.39 -0.35
C ALA A 134 5.78 8.49 -0.02
N LEU A 135 4.60 8.11 0.49
CA LEU A 135 3.55 9.05 0.87
C LEU A 135 4.02 10.01 1.96
N LYS A 136 4.62 9.50 3.04
CA LYS A 136 5.13 10.36 4.12
C LYS A 136 6.19 11.34 3.60
N HIS A 137 7.17 10.85 2.86
CA HIS A 137 8.25 11.68 2.34
C HIS A 137 7.70 12.78 1.41
N TYR A 138 6.76 12.41 0.53
CA TYR A 138 6.09 13.36 -0.35
C TYR A 138 5.30 14.42 0.41
N HIS A 139 4.61 14.07 1.50
CA HIS A 139 3.86 15.06 2.30
C HIS A 139 4.78 16.08 2.97
N LEU A 140 5.98 15.67 3.38
CA LEU A 140 6.94 16.54 4.06
C LEU A 140 7.80 17.37 3.10
N PHE A 141 8.17 16.80 1.94
CA PHE A 141 9.18 17.38 1.05
C PHE A 141 8.71 17.58 -0.39
N GLY A 142 7.45 17.21 -0.70
CA GLY A 142 6.89 17.31 -2.04
C GLY A 142 7.52 16.34 -3.04
N HIS A 143 7.53 16.76 -4.30
CA HIS A 143 8.03 15.97 -5.44
C HIS A 143 9.55 16.16 -5.64
N ASP A 144 10.34 15.83 -4.62
CA ASP A 144 11.79 15.94 -4.67
C ASP A 144 12.46 14.68 -5.30
N LEU A 145 13.79 14.67 -5.34
CA LEU A 145 14.55 13.52 -5.87
C LEU A 145 14.27 12.24 -5.08
N ARG A 146 14.13 12.34 -3.76
CA ARG A 146 13.96 11.17 -2.90
C ARG A 146 12.55 10.59 -3.00
N SER A 147 11.50 11.41 -3.06
CA SER A 147 10.14 10.98 -3.35
C SER A 147 10.07 10.22 -4.68
N ARG A 148 10.72 10.73 -5.75
CA ARG A 148 10.82 10.02 -7.02
C ARG A 148 11.55 8.69 -6.91
N GLN A 149 12.65 8.62 -6.16
CA GLN A 149 13.35 7.35 -5.91
C GLN A 149 12.46 6.32 -5.21
N LEU A 150 11.68 6.74 -4.21
CA LEU A 150 10.74 5.86 -3.51
C LEU A 150 9.63 5.36 -4.44
N LEU A 151 9.10 6.22 -5.31
CA LEU A 151 8.12 5.82 -6.34
C LEU A 151 8.73 4.86 -7.37
N ASN A 152 9.98 5.08 -7.78
CA ASN A 152 10.68 4.16 -8.67
C ASN A 152 10.92 2.79 -8.00
N HIS A 153 11.11 2.74 -6.69
CA HIS A 153 11.20 1.47 -5.94
C HIS A 153 9.86 0.74 -5.86
N LEU A 154 8.76 1.47 -5.94
CA LEU A 154 7.44 0.89 -6.09
C LEU A 154 7.12 0.55 -7.53
N SER A 155 7.82 1.06 -8.54
CA SER A 155 7.47 0.81 -9.94
C SER A 155 8.17 -0.44 -10.46
N GLN A 156 7.51 -1.18 -11.33
CA GLN A 156 8.05 -2.36 -11.98
C GLN A 156 8.48 -2.01 -13.40
N LYS A 157 9.78 -2.13 -13.68
CA LYS A 157 10.24 -2.15 -15.07
C LYS A 157 9.67 -3.37 -15.78
N SER A 158 9.40 -3.24 -17.07
CA SER A 158 8.95 -4.33 -17.95
C SER A 158 9.61 -5.67 -17.58
N ARG A 159 8.80 -6.58 -17.06
CA ARG A 159 9.14 -7.95 -16.72
C ARG A 159 8.48 -8.86 -17.74
N THR A 160 9.24 -9.79 -18.31
CA THR A 160 8.68 -10.80 -19.20
C THR A 160 8.70 -12.16 -18.51
N THR A 161 7.54 -12.75 -18.32
CA THR A 161 7.34 -14.09 -17.79
C THR A 161 6.84 -15.00 -18.92
N SER A 162 7.41 -16.19 -19.04
CA SER A 162 6.88 -17.20 -19.96
C SER A 162 5.77 -17.97 -19.26
N TRP A 163 4.62 -18.04 -19.91
CA TRP A 163 3.48 -18.82 -19.44
C TRP A 163 3.30 -20.00 -20.40
N GLY A 164 3.63 -21.19 -19.93
CA GLY A 164 3.75 -22.36 -20.80
C GLY A 164 4.84 -22.19 -21.87
N THR A 165 4.64 -22.84 -23.03
CA THR A 165 5.59 -22.80 -24.16
C THR A 165 5.23 -21.72 -25.20
N TYR A 166 4.02 -21.17 -25.13
CA TYR A 166 3.44 -20.42 -26.26
C TYR A 166 2.99 -19.01 -25.92
N VAL A 167 3.02 -18.62 -24.64
CA VAL A 167 2.57 -17.32 -24.18
C VAL A 167 3.71 -16.64 -23.43
N GLN A 168 3.96 -15.38 -23.77
CA GLN A 168 4.80 -14.47 -23.01
C GLN A 168 3.90 -13.41 -22.40
N GLU A 169 3.97 -13.26 -21.10
CA GLU A 169 3.37 -12.16 -20.37
C GLU A 169 4.43 -11.08 -20.18
N GLN A 170 4.10 -9.85 -20.54
CA GLN A 170 4.90 -8.66 -20.29
C GLN A 170 4.14 -7.78 -19.31
N GLU A 171 4.72 -7.56 -18.14
CA GLU A 171 4.15 -6.74 -17.07
C GLU A 171 5.01 -5.51 -16.82
N GLU A 172 4.37 -4.34 -16.83
CA GLU A 172 4.96 -3.06 -16.43
C GLU A 172 4.05 -2.41 -15.40
N ALA A 173 4.64 -1.75 -14.40
CA ALA A 173 3.86 -0.98 -13.46
C ALA A 173 4.53 0.31 -13.05
N ASP A 174 3.73 1.37 -12.91
CA ASP A 174 4.18 2.68 -12.46
C ASP A 174 3.38 3.17 -11.25
N CYS A 175 4.06 3.99 -10.46
CA CYS A 175 3.51 4.60 -9.25
C CYS A 175 3.68 6.12 -9.31
N GLN A 176 2.61 6.83 -9.01
CA GLN A 176 2.63 8.30 -8.92
C GLN A 176 1.80 8.79 -7.75
N ILE A 177 2.16 9.95 -7.20
CA ILE A 177 1.36 10.63 -6.17
C ILE A 177 0.68 11.83 -6.80
N ARG A 178 -0.66 11.87 -6.75
CA ARG A 178 -1.48 12.99 -7.19
C ARG A 178 -2.37 13.43 -6.03
N ASN A 179 -2.38 14.72 -5.72
CA ASN A 179 -3.22 15.29 -4.65
C ASN A 179 -3.07 14.55 -3.30
N GLY A 180 -1.85 14.16 -2.94
CA GLY A 180 -1.55 13.43 -1.71
C GLY A 180 -1.96 11.95 -1.69
N SER A 181 -2.52 11.42 -2.79
CA SER A 181 -2.89 10.01 -2.92
C SER A 181 -1.94 9.27 -3.87
N LEU A 182 -1.57 8.03 -3.53
CA LEU A 182 -0.80 7.17 -4.42
C LEU A 182 -1.73 6.52 -5.43
N PHE A 183 -1.34 6.55 -6.70
CA PHE A 183 -1.96 5.83 -7.80
C PHE A 183 -0.95 4.81 -8.33
N THR A 184 -1.40 3.56 -8.42
CA THR A 184 -0.67 2.47 -9.07
C THR A 184 -1.31 2.23 -10.43
N CYS A 185 -0.49 1.92 -11.42
CA CYS A 185 -0.92 1.60 -12.75
C CYS A 185 -0.17 0.33 -13.17
N LYS A 186 -0.92 -0.73 -13.50
CA LYS A 186 -0.38 -2.03 -13.94
C LYS A 186 -0.80 -2.25 -15.39
N ARG A 187 0.18 -2.43 -16.27
CA ARG A 187 -0.01 -2.79 -17.67
C ARG A 187 0.46 -4.21 -17.87
N VAL A 188 -0.42 -5.05 -18.39
CA VAL A 188 -0.10 -6.42 -18.76
C VAL A 188 -0.30 -6.57 -20.26
N ALA A 189 0.59 -7.28 -20.93
CA ALA A 189 0.44 -7.65 -22.33
C ALA A 189 0.75 -9.14 -22.48
N PHE A 190 -0.14 -9.86 -23.16
CA PHE A 190 0.07 -11.26 -23.48
C PHE A 190 0.40 -11.40 -24.96
N HIS A 191 1.53 -12.02 -25.26
CA HIS A 191 2.00 -12.30 -26.60
C HIS A 191 2.04 -13.81 -26.83
N GLY A 192 1.29 -14.31 -27.81
CA GLY A 192 1.33 -15.74 -28.11
C GLY A 192 0.51 -16.15 -29.32
N THR A 193 0.51 -17.46 -29.60
CA THR A 193 -0.49 -18.01 -30.53
C THR A 193 -1.85 -18.03 -29.84
N CYS A 194 -2.93 -17.85 -30.59
CA CYS A 194 -4.29 -17.90 -30.02
C CYS A 194 -4.52 -19.22 -29.28
N ARG A 195 -4.11 -20.34 -29.88
CA ARG A 195 -4.14 -21.67 -29.24
C ARG A 195 -3.32 -21.74 -27.96
N GLY A 196 -2.20 -21.01 -27.87
CA GLY A 196 -1.39 -20.92 -26.65
C GLY A 196 -2.13 -20.22 -25.51
N ILE A 197 -2.64 -19.01 -25.78
CA ILE A 197 -3.42 -18.23 -24.81
C ILE A 197 -4.66 -19.01 -24.36
N GLU A 198 -5.32 -19.71 -25.29
CA GLU A 198 -6.48 -20.56 -25.00
C GLU A 198 -6.14 -21.74 -24.08
N ARG A 199 -5.05 -22.45 -24.38
CA ARG A 199 -4.67 -23.67 -23.66
C ARG A 199 -4.27 -23.37 -22.22
N ASP A 200 -3.56 -22.29 -22.03
CA ASP A 200 -3.02 -21.93 -20.72
C ASP A 200 -4.07 -21.16 -19.89
N SER A 201 -5.09 -20.56 -20.54
CA SER A 201 -6.25 -19.90 -19.91
C SER A 201 -5.84 -18.89 -18.81
N PRO A 202 -5.24 -17.75 -19.17
CA PRO A 202 -4.79 -16.77 -18.18
C PRO A 202 -5.96 -16.25 -17.38
N PHE A 203 -5.94 -16.57 -16.08
CA PHE A 203 -6.69 -15.85 -15.08
C PHE A 203 -5.88 -14.60 -14.78
N LEU A 204 -6.42 -13.45 -15.18
CA LEU A 204 -5.83 -12.18 -14.78
C LEU A 204 -6.63 -11.58 -13.64
N GLU A 205 -5.95 -11.39 -12.52
CA GLU A 205 -6.51 -10.69 -11.38
C GLU A 205 -6.43 -9.17 -11.65
N ILE A 206 -7.59 -8.52 -11.73
CA ILE A 206 -7.67 -7.07 -11.92
C ILE A 206 -7.65 -6.37 -10.56
N CYS A 207 -8.37 -6.92 -9.58
CA CYS A 207 -8.39 -6.47 -8.20
C CYS A 207 -8.92 -7.60 -7.29
N PRO A 208 -8.97 -7.42 -5.95
CA PRO A 208 -9.52 -8.43 -5.03
C PRO A 208 -10.95 -8.87 -5.35
N HIS A 209 -11.68 -8.05 -6.12
CA HIS A 209 -13.07 -8.29 -6.47
C HIS A 209 -13.24 -8.85 -7.89
N LEU A 210 -12.32 -8.60 -8.80
CA LEU A 210 -12.51 -8.86 -10.24
C LEU A 210 -11.36 -9.69 -10.79
N GLU A 211 -11.72 -10.75 -11.51
CA GLU A 211 -10.82 -11.55 -12.32
C GLU A 211 -11.34 -11.62 -13.75
N LEU A 212 -10.42 -11.64 -14.71
CA LEU A 212 -10.73 -11.87 -16.10
C LEU A 212 -10.46 -13.34 -16.42
N GLU A 213 -11.51 -14.07 -16.78
CA GLU A 213 -11.42 -15.43 -17.30
C GLU A 213 -11.49 -15.35 -18.83
N SER A 214 -10.39 -15.68 -19.50
CA SER A 214 -10.39 -15.79 -20.96
C SER A 214 -10.72 -17.24 -21.37
N SER A 215 -11.61 -17.37 -22.35
CA SER A 215 -11.97 -18.65 -22.97
C SER A 215 -11.87 -18.54 -24.49
N LEU A 216 -11.82 -19.69 -25.17
CA LEU A 216 -11.65 -19.87 -26.62
C LEU A 216 -12.41 -18.92 -27.54
N ARG A 217 -13.56 -18.40 -27.11
CA ARG A 217 -14.41 -17.51 -27.93
C ARG A 217 -14.91 -16.27 -27.18
N SER A 218 -14.52 -16.11 -25.92
CA SER A 218 -15.03 -15.02 -25.08
C SER A 218 -14.11 -14.76 -23.91
N ALA A 219 -13.89 -13.48 -23.60
CA ALA A 219 -13.45 -13.08 -22.29
C ALA A 219 -14.68 -12.88 -21.40
N ARG A 220 -14.62 -13.32 -20.15
CA ARG A 220 -15.66 -13.11 -19.15
C ARG A 220 -15.04 -12.47 -17.92
N LEU A 221 -15.62 -11.37 -17.50
CA LEU A 221 -15.29 -10.78 -16.21
C LEU A 221 -16.06 -11.54 -15.13
N ARG A 222 -15.34 -12.08 -14.14
CA ARG A 222 -15.93 -12.75 -12.99
C ARG A 222 -15.69 -11.93 -11.74
N LEU A 223 -16.69 -11.91 -10.87
CA LEU A 223 -16.53 -11.41 -9.52
C LEU A 223 -15.93 -12.50 -8.64
N LYS A 224 -14.77 -12.25 -8.03
CA LYS A 224 -14.20 -13.12 -7.00
C LYS A 224 -15.08 -13.04 -5.74
N THR A 225 -15.75 -14.14 -5.40
CA THR A 225 -16.57 -14.23 -4.18
C THR A 225 -15.73 -14.69 -2.97
N THR A 226 -14.54 -14.14 -2.78
CA THR A 226 -13.71 -14.45 -1.59
C THR A 226 -14.26 -13.75 -0.34
N TYR A 227 -15.04 -12.69 -0.51
CA TYR A 227 -15.62 -11.92 0.60
C TYR A 227 -17.03 -12.39 0.99
N ARG A 228 -17.14 -13.52 1.73
CA ARG A 228 -18.29 -14.09 2.50
C ARG A 228 -19.75 -13.92 2.01
N SER A 229 -19.99 -13.34 0.83
CA SER A 229 -21.29 -13.00 0.29
C SER A 229 -21.58 -13.93 -0.88
N ARG A 230 -22.65 -14.72 -0.75
CA ARG A 230 -23.00 -15.85 -1.62
C ARG A 230 -23.50 -15.45 -3.02
N LYS A 231 -23.42 -14.18 -3.43
CA LYS A 231 -23.90 -13.76 -4.75
C LYS A 231 -22.75 -13.74 -5.74
N LYS A 232 -22.55 -14.86 -6.44
CA LYS A 232 -21.73 -14.92 -7.66
C LYS A 232 -22.38 -14.04 -8.72
N TRP A 233 -21.78 -12.89 -8.99
CA TRP A 233 -22.08 -12.09 -10.17
C TRP A 233 -21.01 -12.35 -11.22
N SER A 234 -21.43 -12.37 -12.47
CA SER A 234 -20.55 -12.55 -13.61
C SER A 234 -21.17 -11.81 -14.77
N VAL A 235 -20.40 -10.94 -15.40
CA VAL A 235 -20.85 -10.22 -16.60
C VAL A 235 -20.10 -10.85 -17.76
N SER A 236 -20.85 -11.53 -18.64
CA SER A 236 -20.29 -11.99 -19.90
C SER A 236 -20.03 -10.76 -20.77
N LEU A 237 -18.78 -10.51 -21.12
CA LEU A 237 -18.42 -9.56 -22.16
C LEU A 237 -18.68 -10.26 -23.50
N HIS A 238 -19.96 -10.34 -23.88
CA HIS A 238 -20.34 -10.97 -25.14
C HIS A 238 -19.95 -10.08 -26.31
N SER A 239 -19.08 -10.61 -27.18
CA SER A 239 -18.91 -10.07 -28.52
C SER A 239 -20.22 -10.24 -29.29
N LYS A 240 -20.81 -9.12 -29.76
CA LYS A 240 -21.90 -9.18 -30.72
C LYS A 240 -21.35 -9.81 -31.99
N ASN A 241 -21.82 -11.02 -32.32
CA ASN A 241 -21.45 -11.85 -33.46
C ASN A 241 -21.05 -11.03 -34.70
N SER A 242 -19.74 -10.78 -34.85
CA SER A 242 -19.18 -10.30 -36.10
C SER A 242 -19.18 -11.49 -37.06
N THR A 243 -20.21 -11.59 -37.89
CA THR A 243 -20.30 -12.57 -38.98
C THR A 243 -19.50 -12.14 -40.22
N GLY A 244 -18.77 -11.01 -40.15
CA GLY A 244 -17.93 -10.52 -41.23
C GLY A 244 -16.46 -10.88 -41.02
N ILE A 245 -15.89 -11.65 -41.94
CA ILE A 245 -14.47 -12.11 -41.99
C ILE A 245 -13.44 -10.97 -42.04
N LYS A 246 -13.85 -9.70 -41.96
CA LYS A 246 -12.90 -8.58 -41.90
C LYS A 246 -12.26 -8.54 -40.52
N LYS A 247 -10.93 -8.51 -40.49
CA LYS A 247 -10.04 -8.39 -39.31
C LYS A 247 -10.30 -7.09 -38.52
N THR A 248 -11.48 -6.91 -37.96
CA THR A 248 -11.76 -5.78 -37.06
C THR A 248 -11.25 -6.13 -35.65
N PRO A 249 -10.51 -5.22 -34.98
CA PRO A 249 -10.11 -5.35 -33.58
C PRO A 249 -11.31 -5.70 -32.69
N TRP A 250 -11.09 -6.55 -31.70
CA TRP A 250 -12.13 -6.92 -30.73
C TRP A 250 -12.04 -5.94 -29.56
N ASP A 251 -12.60 -4.75 -29.74
CA ASP A 251 -12.74 -3.79 -28.65
C ASP A 251 -13.86 -4.25 -27.70
N LEU A 252 -13.50 -5.14 -26.77
CA LEU A 252 -14.42 -5.71 -25.79
C LEU A 252 -14.94 -4.67 -24.78
N CYS A 253 -14.17 -3.60 -24.55
CA CYS A 253 -14.57 -2.35 -23.88
C CYS A 253 -13.53 -1.27 -24.19
N PRO A 254 -13.74 -0.37 -25.17
CA PRO A 254 -12.82 0.74 -25.40
C PRO A 254 -12.84 1.75 -24.24
N GLU A 255 -13.94 1.80 -23.49
CA GLU A 255 -14.13 2.69 -22.35
C GLU A 255 -13.53 2.11 -21.07
N LEU A 256 -12.86 2.97 -20.31
CA LEU A 256 -12.36 2.68 -18.98
C LEU A 256 -13.53 2.31 -18.05
N GLN A 257 -13.47 1.12 -17.47
CA GLN A 257 -14.46 0.62 -16.52
C GLN A 257 -13.94 0.78 -15.09
N GLN A 258 -14.84 0.88 -14.12
CA GLN A 258 -14.47 0.91 -12.71
C GLN A 258 -15.08 -0.28 -11.97
N CYS A 259 -14.31 -0.89 -11.07
CA CYS A 259 -14.83 -1.89 -10.14
C CYS A 259 -15.92 -1.27 -9.24
N GLN A 260 -17.01 -2.00 -8.99
CA GLN A 260 -18.09 -1.51 -8.13
C GLN A 260 -17.76 -1.53 -6.63
N TYR A 261 -16.71 -2.25 -6.24
CA TYR A 261 -16.34 -2.50 -4.84
C TYR A 261 -15.04 -1.81 -4.41
N CYS A 262 -14.22 -1.39 -5.36
CA CYS A 262 -12.98 -0.65 -5.10
C CYS A 262 -12.73 0.40 -6.18
N ARG A 263 -11.68 1.20 -5.99
CA ARG A 263 -11.31 2.29 -6.91
C ARG A 263 -10.49 1.84 -8.12
N THR A 264 -10.43 0.53 -8.39
CA THR A 264 -9.69 0.02 -9.53
C THR A 264 -10.43 0.38 -10.81
N GLU A 265 -9.76 1.16 -11.66
CA GLU A 265 -10.16 1.41 -13.03
C GLU A 265 -9.40 0.44 -13.94
N TYR A 266 -10.08 -0.12 -14.94
CA TYR A 266 -9.50 -1.12 -15.84
C TYR A 266 -10.00 -0.95 -17.26
N ARG A 267 -9.13 -1.29 -18.21
CA ARG A 267 -9.43 -1.35 -19.64
C ARG A 267 -8.78 -2.60 -20.21
N PHE A 268 -9.49 -3.29 -21.09
CA PHE A 268 -9.02 -4.50 -21.74
C PHE A 268 -9.29 -4.42 -23.24
N SER A 269 -8.26 -4.67 -24.05
CA SER A 269 -8.39 -4.80 -25.50
C SER A 269 -7.77 -6.12 -25.98
N PHE A 270 -8.34 -6.66 -27.05
CA PHE A 270 -7.85 -7.86 -27.68
C PHE A 270 -7.61 -7.61 -29.17
N GLU A 271 -6.38 -7.85 -29.62
CA GLU A 271 -5.96 -7.67 -31.00
C GLU A 271 -5.55 -9.01 -31.61
N HIS A 272 -6.27 -9.43 -32.66
CA HIS A 272 -5.91 -10.59 -33.48
C HIS A 272 -5.08 -10.13 -34.69
N GLY A 273 -3.77 -10.36 -34.66
CA GLY A 273 -2.85 -10.18 -35.79
C GLY A 273 -2.37 -11.52 -36.38
N ASP A 274 -1.13 -11.57 -36.89
CA ASP A 274 -0.44 -12.84 -37.25
C ASP A 274 -0.02 -13.65 -36.00
N GLY A 275 -0.30 -13.11 -34.82
CA GLY A 275 -0.38 -13.75 -33.51
C GLY A 275 -1.54 -13.13 -32.71
N CYS A 276 -1.90 -13.72 -31.58
CA CYS A 276 -2.88 -13.13 -30.67
C CYS A 276 -2.14 -12.23 -29.66
N ALA A 277 -2.53 -10.95 -29.58
CA ALA A 277 -2.03 -10.03 -28.56
C ALA A 277 -3.19 -9.51 -27.73
N ALA A 278 -3.12 -9.67 -26.41
CA ALA A 278 -4.06 -9.07 -25.49
C ALA A 278 -3.36 -7.93 -24.76
N HIS A 279 -3.95 -6.74 -24.79
CA HIS A 279 -3.35 -5.54 -24.22
C HIS A 279 -4.27 -4.94 -23.16
N PHE A 280 -3.67 -4.34 -22.14
CA PHE A 280 -4.35 -3.50 -21.16
C PHE A 280 -3.86 -2.06 -21.34
N PRO A 281 -4.30 -1.36 -22.41
CA PRO A 281 -3.82 -0.03 -22.70
C PRO A 281 -4.36 0.96 -21.67
N ILE A 282 -3.55 1.96 -21.34
CA ILE A 282 -4.01 3.13 -20.59
C ILE A 282 -3.93 4.33 -21.51
N ASP A 283 -4.94 5.17 -21.38
CA ASP A 283 -4.94 6.47 -22.01
C ASP A 283 -4.03 7.41 -21.21
N ASP A 284 -2.79 7.56 -21.67
CA ASP A 284 -1.84 8.54 -21.09
C ASP A 284 -2.35 9.98 -21.22
N SER A 285 -3.43 10.22 -21.98
CA SER A 285 -4.05 11.51 -22.22
C SER A 285 -5.27 11.83 -21.33
N LEU A 286 -5.37 11.24 -20.13
CA LEU A 286 -6.37 11.63 -19.11
C LEU A 286 -5.79 12.67 -18.10
N PRO A 287 -5.74 13.98 -18.42
CA PRO A 287 -5.33 15.04 -17.49
C PRO A 287 -6.39 15.36 -16.43
N ASN A 288 -7.60 14.76 -16.51
CA ASN A 288 -8.78 15.19 -15.76
C ASN A 288 -9.44 14.08 -14.92
N LEU A 289 -8.66 13.16 -14.34
CA LEU A 289 -9.19 12.40 -13.21
C LEU A 289 -9.34 13.36 -12.02
N GLN A 290 -10.58 13.81 -11.76
CA GLN A 290 -10.84 14.63 -10.59
C GLN A 290 -10.55 13.81 -9.33
N PRO A 291 -9.74 14.32 -8.38
CA PRO A 291 -9.62 13.69 -7.08
C PRO A 291 -10.99 13.72 -6.42
N ILE A 292 -11.62 12.55 -6.24
CA ILE A 292 -12.79 12.43 -5.37
C ILE A 292 -12.31 12.80 -3.96
N GLN A 293 -12.67 14.01 -3.51
CA GLN A 293 -12.37 14.51 -2.17
C GLN A 293 -13.05 13.62 -1.14
N PHE A 294 -12.27 13.13 -0.18
CA PHE A 294 -12.80 12.50 1.02
C PHE A 294 -12.90 13.52 2.15
N PRO A 295 -13.89 13.39 3.05
CA PRO A 295 -13.80 14.03 4.36
C PRO A 295 -12.52 13.57 5.06
N ARG A 296 -11.77 14.52 5.63
CA ARG A 296 -10.57 14.27 6.46
C ARG A 296 -10.91 13.20 7.51
N GLY A 297 -10.34 11.99 7.36
CA GLY A 297 -10.54 10.89 8.30
C GLY A 297 -10.58 9.48 7.68
N ALA A 298 -10.75 9.34 6.36
CA ALA A 298 -10.97 8.04 5.71
C ALA A 298 -9.71 7.25 5.28
N ILE A 299 -8.49 7.79 5.43
CA ILE A 299 -7.23 7.08 5.09
C ILE A 299 -6.72 6.26 6.30
N ALA A 300 -7.64 5.80 7.16
CA ALA A 300 -7.30 4.91 8.27
C ALA A 300 -7.57 3.42 7.96
N SER A 301 -8.38 3.09 6.95
CA SER A 301 -9.16 1.84 7.00
C SER A 301 -9.00 0.84 5.85
N VAL A 302 -8.05 0.97 4.93
CA VAL A 302 -7.92 -0.03 3.84
C VAL A 302 -7.26 -1.36 4.31
N PHE A 303 -6.66 -1.39 5.52
CA PHE A 303 -6.16 -2.62 6.16
C PHE A 303 -6.35 -2.61 7.69
N GLU A 304 -7.49 -2.11 8.19
CA GLU A 304 -7.90 -2.47 9.55
C GLU A 304 -8.77 -3.73 9.46
N SER A 305 -8.19 -4.89 9.76
CA SER A 305 -8.96 -6.06 10.16
C SER A 305 -9.78 -5.65 11.39
N GLY A 306 -11.08 -5.47 11.20
CA GLY A 306 -12.00 -5.33 12.32
C GLY A 306 -11.98 -6.63 13.12
N GLU A 307 -11.38 -6.61 14.31
CA GLU A 307 -11.62 -7.65 15.29
C GLU A 307 -13.07 -7.57 15.79
N PRO A 308 -13.70 -8.72 16.12
CA PRO A 308 -15.09 -8.78 16.53
C PRO A 308 -15.32 -8.01 17.85
N ASN A 309 -16.37 -7.20 17.85
CA ASN A 309 -16.97 -6.62 19.06
C ASN A 309 -17.40 -7.77 19.99
N TRP A 310 -16.58 -8.09 20.99
CA TRP A 310 -17.04 -8.81 22.18
C TRP A 310 -17.57 -7.78 23.16
N ALA A 311 -18.87 -7.51 23.05
CA ALA A 311 -19.65 -6.90 24.12
C ALA A 311 -20.22 -8.03 25.01
N GLY A 312 -20.12 -7.86 26.33
CA GLY A 312 -20.59 -8.78 27.38
C GLY A 312 -19.43 -9.51 28.06
N ASP A 313 -19.15 -9.42 29.36
CA ASP A 313 -20.00 -9.02 30.49
C ASP A 313 -19.16 -8.35 31.59
N GLU A 314 -19.75 -7.31 32.19
CA GLU A 314 -19.48 -6.95 33.57
C GLU A 314 -19.96 -8.10 34.47
N VAL A 315 -19.05 -8.68 35.26
CA VAL A 315 -19.42 -9.35 36.50
C VAL A 315 -18.59 -8.72 37.61
N SER A 316 -19.25 -7.80 38.32
CA SER A 316 -18.91 -7.32 39.65
C SER A 316 -19.01 -8.44 40.68
N TYR A 317 -18.00 -8.62 41.53
CA TYR A 317 -18.01 -9.27 42.85
C TYR A 317 -16.53 -9.26 43.33
N PHE A 318 -16.10 -8.86 44.53
CA PHE A 318 -16.70 -8.69 45.85
C PHE A 318 -16.01 -7.52 46.60
N SER A 319 -16.78 -6.89 47.50
CA SER A 319 -16.49 -6.54 48.92
C SER A 319 -15.08 -6.19 49.34
#